data_AF-A0A2W5B851-F1
#
_entry.id   AF-A0A2W5B851-F1
#
_cell.length_a   1.000
_cell.length_b   1.000
_cell.length_c   1.000
_cell.angle_alpha   90.00
_cell.angle_beta   90.00
_cell.angle_gamma   90.00
#
_symmetry.space_group_name_H-M   'P 1'
#
loop_
_entity.id
_entity.type
_entity.pdbx_description
1 polymer ?
#
loop_
_entity_poly.entity_id
_entity_poly.type
_entity_poly.pdbx_seq_one_letter_code
_entity_poly.pdbx_strand_id
1 'polypeptide(L)' 'MAAKTDKKPHFATRDFKDAGTTRYFERGVEITEVTDGEMANYAAAGLASTERPKSPAEAEKAALDETLG' A
#
# COMPACT_ATOMS: atom_id res chain seq x y z
N MET A 1 10.19 -23.70 14.06
CA MET A 1 8.86 -23.13 13.76
C MET A 1 9.08 -21.73 13.18
N ALA A 2 8.50 -21.48 11.99
CA ALA A 2 8.36 -20.20 11.27
C ALA A 2 9.58 -19.26 11.19
N ALA A 3 10.28 -19.30 10.04
CA ALA A 3 11.10 -18.19 9.59
C ALA A 3 10.18 -16.96 9.42
N LYS A 4 10.23 -16.04 10.39
CA LYS A 4 9.74 -14.67 10.19
C LYS A 4 10.63 -14.08 9.11
N THR A 5 10.20 -14.23 7.86
CA THR A 5 10.86 -13.56 6.76
C THR A 5 10.54 -12.09 6.96
N ASP A 6 11.56 -11.28 7.26
CA ASP A 6 11.53 -9.81 7.24
C ASP A 6 11.23 -9.30 5.82
N LYS A 7 10.15 -9.77 5.19
CA LYS A 7 9.64 -9.22 3.94
C LYS A 7 9.11 -7.83 4.30
N LYS A 8 9.69 -6.80 3.68
CA LYS A 8 9.21 -5.43 3.82
C LYS A 8 7.70 -5.40 3.55
N PRO A 9 6.90 -4.73 4.40
CA PRO A 9 5.48 -4.61 4.18
C PRO A 9 5.24 -3.93 2.84
N HIS A 10 4.28 -4.45 2.08
CA HIS A 10 3.81 -3.84 0.84
C HIS A 10 2.57 -3.00 1.14
N PHE A 11 2.55 -1.80 0.61
CA PHE A 11 1.47 -0.84 0.76
C PHE A 11 0.77 -0.61 -0.57
N ALA A 12 -0.55 -0.45 -0.52
CA ALA A 12 -1.33 -0.07 -1.68
C ALA A 12 -0.93 1.34 -2.16
N THR A 13 -0.55 1.48 -3.42
CA THR A 13 -0.11 2.76 -4.00
C THR A 13 -1.28 3.71 -4.28
N ARG A 14 -2.47 3.14 -4.46
CA ARG A 14 -3.74 3.81 -4.77
C ARG A 14 -4.91 3.00 -4.20
N ASP A 15 -6.09 3.57 -4.23
CA ASP A 15 -7.32 2.84 -3.94
C ASP A 15 -7.62 1.86 -5.07
N PHE A 16 -7.75 0.57 -4.73
CA PHE A 16 -8.13 -0.44 -5.71
C PHE A 16 -8.98 -1.54 -5.10
N LYS A 17 -9.80 -2.15 -5.95
CA LYS A 17 -10.58 -3.33 -5.61
C LYS A 17 -10.00 -4.52 -6.34
N ASP A 18 -9.61 -5.55 -5.59
CA ASP A 18 -9.22 -6.82 -6.19
C ASP A 18 -10.46 -7.56 -6.72
N ALA A 19 -10.40 -7.94 -7.99
CA ALA A 19 -11.54 -8.56 -8.68
C ALA A 19 -11.74 -10.03 -8.29
N GLY A 20 -10.67 -10.73 -7.87
CA GLY A 20 -10.73 -12.14 -7.50
C GLY A 20 -11.27 -12.38 -6.10
N THR A 21 -10.95 -11.49 -5.16
CA THR A 21 -11.30 -11.59 -3.73
C THR A 21 -12.38 -10.60 -3.31
N THR A 22 -12.74 -9.65 -4.18
CA THR A 22 -13.63 -8.50 -3.89
C THR A 22 -13.17 -7.58 -2.77
N ARG A 23 -11.93 -7.76 -2.28
CA ARG A 23 -11.33 -6.93 -1.24
C ARG A 23 -11.02 -5.54 -1.78
N TYR A 24 -11.20 -4.54 -0.93
CA TYR A 24 -10.86 -3.17 -1.22
C TYR A 24 -9.61 -2.80 -0.41
N PHE A 25 -8.65 -2.19 -1.07
CA PHE A 25 -7.42 -1.69 -0.48
C PHE A 25 -7.37 -0.19 -0.69
N GLU A 26 -7.22 0.55 0.41
CA GLU A 26 -7.03 1.99 0.37
C GLU A 26 -5.56 2.34 0.20
N ARG A 27 -5.29 3.44 -0.46
CA ARG A 27 -3.94 3.98 -0.63
C ARG A 27 -3.25 4.14 0.74
N GLY A 28 -2.03 3.60 0.84
CA GLY A 28 -1.21 3.67 2.04
C GLY A 28 -1.51 2.57 3.06
N VAL A 29 -2.57 1.79 2.86
CA VAL A 29 -2.87 0.62 3.70
C VAL A 29 -1.92 -0.52 3.35
N GLU A 30 -1.47 -1.20 4.39
CA GLU A 30 -0.64 -2.40 4.26
C GLU A 30 -1.49 -3.53 3.67
N ILE A 31 -1.00 -4.13 2.59
CA ILE A 31 -1.64 -5.27 1.96
C ILE A 31 -1.18 -6.51 2.72
N THR A 32 -2.03 -6.98 3.62
CA THR A 32 -1.84 -8.23 4.35
C THR A 32 -2.75 -9.33 3.78
N GLU A 33 -2.45 -10.59 4.10
CA GLU A 33 -3.31 -11.74 3.77
C GLU A 33 -3.52 -12.00 2.27
N VAL A 34 -2.52 -11.73 1.45
CA VAL A 34 -2.50 -12.10 0.02
C VAL A 34 -1.32 -13.02 -0.25
N THR A 35 -1.47 -13.90 -1.24
CA THR A 35 -0.42 -14.82 -1.66
C THR A 35 0.72 -14.07 -2.34
N ASP A 36 1.91 -14.68 -2.37
CA ASP A 36 3.07 -14.10 -3.06
C ASP A 36 2.79 -13.84 -4.56
N GLY A 37 1.94 -14.67 -5.19
CA GLY A 37 1.52 -14.49 -6.59
C GLY A 37 0.61 -13.28 -6.79
N GLU A 38 -0.36 -13.08 -5.89
CA GLU A 38 -1.21 -11.88 -5.90
C GLU A 38 -0.39 -10.62 -5.64
N MET A 39 0.52 -10.66 -4.67
CA MET A 39 1.40 -9.53 -4.38
C MET A 39 2.31 -9.18 -5.57
N ALA A 40 2.85 -10.17 -6.27
CA ALA A 40 3.62 -9.96 -7.49
C ALA A 40 2.78 -9.31 -8.60
N ASN A 41 1.51 -9.73 -8.76
CA ASN A 41 0.58 -9.11 -9.70
C ASN A 41 0.27 -7.66 -9.31
N TYR A 42 0.01 -7.37 -8.04
CA TYR A 42 -0.25 -6.01 -7.57
C TYR A 42 0.98 -5.11 -7.75
N ALA A 43 2.17 -5.62 -7.47
CA ALA A 43 3.42 -4.89 -7.70
C ALA A 43 3.65 -4.62 -9.20
N ALA A 44 3.45 -5.63 -10.06
CA ALA A 44 3.58 -5.50 -11.52
C ALA A 44 2.54 -4.53 -12.12
N ALA A 45 1.34 -4.48 -11.56
CA ALA A 45 0.29 -3.52 -11.92
C ALA A 45 0.51 -2.11 -11.33
N GLY A 46 1.55 -1.92 -10.52
CA GLY A 46 1.82 -0.65 -9.83
C GLY A 46 0.76 -0.29 -8.79
N LEU A 47 0.07 -1.29 -8.24
CA LEU A 47 -0.94 -1.19 -7.17
C LEU A 47 -0.33 -1.41 -5.78
N ALA A 48 0.83 -2.06 -5.68
CA ALA A 48 1.55 -2.30 -4.43
C ALA A 48 3.01 -1.87 -4.51
N SER A 49 3.54 -1.27 -3.44
CA SER A 49 4.95 -0.89 -3.33
C SER A 49 5.46 -1.14 -1.91
N THR A 50 6.77 -1.35 -1.75
CA THR A 50 7.39 -1.40 -0.41
C THR A 50 7.48 -0.02 0.25
N GLU A 51 7.24 1.04 -0.51
CA GLU A 51 7.15 2.40 0.00
C GLU A 51 5.71 2.73 0.33
N ARG A 52 5.45 3.13 1.59
CA ARG A 52 4.13 3.59 1.99
C ARG A 52 3.87 4.94 1.32
N PRO A 53 2.92 5.06 0.38
CA PRO A 53 2.55 6.36 -0.12
C PRO A 53 1.97 7.18 1.03
N LYS A 54 2.37 8.46 1.10
CA LYS A 54 1.79 9.40 2.07
C LYS A 54 0.27 9.36 1.93
N SER A 55 -0.40 9.14 3.05
CA SER A 55 -1.86 9.23 3.10
C SER A 55 -2.29 10.64 2.65
N PRO A 56 -3.49 10.81 2.09
CA PRO A 56 -4.01 12.15 1.79
C PRO A 56 -4.01 13.06 3.02
N ALA A 57 -4.24 12.52 4.22
CA ALA A 57 -4.14 13.26 5.48
C ALA A 57 -2.71 13.77 5.79
N GLU A 58 -1.68 12.96 5.50
CA GLU A 58 -0.27 13.38 5.62
C GLU A 58 0.13 14.36 4.52
N ALA A 59 -0.42 14.20 3.30
CA ALA A 59 -0.19 15.12 2.19
C ALA A 59 -0.83 16.49 2.45
N GLU A 60 -2.05 16.54 2.99
CA GLU A 60 -2.70 17.78 3.39
C GLU A 60 -1.96 18.47 4.54
N LYS A 61 -1.49 17.73 5.54
CA LYS A 61 -0.71 18.32 6.64
C LYS A 61 0.63 18.87 6.16
N ALA A 62 1.29 18.21 5.22
CA ALA A 62 2.53 18.69 4.60
C ALA A 62 2.27 19.91 3.69
N ALA A 63 1.19 19.91 2.91
CA ALA A 63 0.80 21.05 2.10
C ALA A 63 0.44 22.28 2.95
N LEU A 64 -0.23 22.07 4.10
CA LEU A 64 -0.59 23.15 5.02
C LEU A 64 0.67 23.78 5.66
N ASP A 65 1.66 22.97 6.02
CA ASP A 65 2.94 23.42 6.60
C ASP A 65 3.76 24.26 5.59
N GLU A 66 3.79 23.86 4.31
CA GLU A 66 4.45 24.65 3.24
C GLU A 66 3.74 25.97 2.93
N THR A 67 2.42 26.07 3.13
CA THR A 67 1.67 27.32 2.86
C THR A 67 1.71 28.33 4.01
N LEU A 68 2.11 27.92 5.22
CA LEU A 68 2.23 28.76 6.41
C LEU A 68 3.67 29.15 6.76
N GLY A 69 4.64 28.68 5.97
CA GLY A 69 6.07 29.00 6.08
C GLY A 69 6.49 30.27 5.36
#